data_AF-A0A7X9JCP0-F1
#
_entry.id   AF-A0A7X9JCP0-F1
#
_cell.length_a   1.000
_cell.length_b   1.000
_cell.length_c   1.000
_cell.angle_alpha   90.00
_cell.angle_beta   90.00
_cell.angle_gamma   90.00
#
_symmetry.space_group_name_H-M   'P 1'
#
loop_
_entity.id
_entity.type
_entity.pdbx_description
1 polymer ?
#
loop_
_entity_poly.entity_id
_entity_poly.type
_entity_poly.pdbx_seq_one_letter_code
_entity_poly.pdbx_strand_id
1 'polypeptide(L)'
;MSRKKNLKSLIEDYLERNLLQLEDLHQKKPDQALVVFRHVFQLLRDPTDDVDDLAPDQLKGAILEWHSSLMPVWKKIRGAFLDYHKKVLPERDNRLKMIAAMKDPSSPLAEYKDVFDEYALSLDEKTYSFKIPRSPITITLSFDSDKFFISMEGTRVIDRLLLQLKDTPIDIFSVCGHCGKIIIVTRKGKRFHSGCAAKANQREKWRRDPEGCRQKERIRYRQRPRPQG
;
A
#
# COMPACT_ATOMS: atom_id res chain seq x y z
N MET A 1 -3.18 -6.63 -18.78
CA MET A 1 -3.64 -6.49 -17.36
C MET A 1 -3.25 -5.10 -16.85
N SER A 2 -4.16 -4.35 -16.23
CA SER A 2 -3.86 -2.98 -15.75
C SER A 2 -2.81 -2.99 -14.63
N ARG A 3 -1.77 -2.15 -14.73
CA ARG A 3 -0.69 -1.97 -13.73
C ARG A 3 -1.21 -1.85 -12.29
N LYS A 4 -2.35 -1.16 -12.10
CA LYS A 4 -3.01 -1.02 -10.78
C LYS A 4 -3.49 -2.36 -10.20
N LYS A 5 -3.95 -3.28 -11.04
CA LYS A 5 -4.40 -4.62 -10.61
C LYS A 5 -3.21 -5.47 -10.16
N ASN A 6 -2.09 -5.39 -10.88
CA ASN A 6 -0.85 -6.08 -10.52
C ASN A 6 -0.31 -5.59 -9.17
N LEU A 7 -0.21 -4.27 -9.00
CA LEU A 7 0.25 -3.67 -7.74
C LEU A 7 -0.68 -3.99 -6.57
N LYS A 8 -1.99 -4.01 -6.79
CA LYS A 8 -2.95 -4.45 -5.76
C LYS A 8 -2.65 -5.87 -5.30
N SER A 9 -2.51 -6.83 -6.24
CA SER A 9 -2.23 -8.22 -5.90
C SER A 9 -0.91 -8.36 -5.13
N LEU A 10 0.14 -7.66 -5.58
CA LEU A 10 1.47 -7.72 -4.97
C LEU A 10 1.51 -7.07 -3.58
N ILE A 11 0.85 -5.93 -3.41
CA ILE A 11 0.97 -5.12 -2.19
C ILE A 11 -0.16 -5.43 -1.21
N GLU A 12 -1.41 -5.24 -1.60
CA GLU A 12 -2.56 -5.43 -0.69
C GLU A 12 -2.79 -6.89 -0.35
N ASP A 13 -2.72 -7.75 -1.37
CA ASP A 13 -3.09 -9.15 -1.22
C ASP A 13 -1.92 -10.05 -0.77
N TYR A 14 -0.67 -9.55 -0.84
CA TYR A 14 0.54 -10.31 -0.46
C TYR A 14 1.44 -9.60 0.57
N LEU A 15 2.14 -8.51 0.22
CA LEU A 15 3.14 -7.87 1.11
C LEU A 15 2.55 -7.27 2.40
N GLU A 16 1.30 -6.79 2.37
CA GLU A 16 0.59 -6.29 3.55
C GLU A 16 0.00 -7.40 4.44
N ARG A 17 0.19 -8.67 4.09
CA ARG A 17 -0.14 -9.83 4.93
C ARG A 17 1.11 -10.33 5.66
N ASN A 18 0.93 -10.94 6.82
CA ASN A 18 1.99 -11.70 7.47
C ASN A 18 1.97 -13.17 7.00
N LEU A 19 3.04 -13.92 7.28
CA LEU A 19 3.17 -15.33 6.88
C LEU A 19 1.97 -16.17 7.32
N LEU A 20 1.56 -16.06 8.58
CA LEU A 20 0.39 -16.77 9.12
C LEU A 20 -0.89 -16.45 8.35
N GLN A 21 -1.11 -15.19 7.93
CA GLN A 21 -2.28 -14.80 7.13
C GLN A 21 -2.25 -15.33 5.69
N LEU A 22 -1.06 -15.59 5.14
CA LEU A 22 -0.89 -16.21 3.83
C LEU A 22 -1.13 -17.72 3.90
N GLU A 23 -0.63 -18.37 4.95
CA GLU A 23 -0.90 -19.77 5.25
C GLU A 23 -2.39 -20.02 5.49
N ASP A 24 -3.03 -19.19 6.33
CA ASP A 24 -4.48 -19.25 6.60
C ASP A 24 -5.32 -19.06 5.32
N LEU A 25 -4.88 -18.17 4.42
CA LEU A 25 -5.58 -17.93 3.15
C LEU A 25 -5.59 -19.21 2.31
N HIS A 26 -4.46 -19.89 2.22
CA HIS A 26 -4.32 -21.12 1.46
C HIS A 26 -5.14 -22.27 2.08
N GLN A 27 -5.12 -22.42 3.41
CA GLN A 27 -5.92 -23.45 4.10
C GLN A 27 -7.43 -23.22 3.94
N LYS A 28 -7.91 -21.98 4.09
CA LYS A 28 -9.34 -21.67 4.12
C LYS A 28 -9.95 -21.48 2.72
N LYS A 29 -9.15 -21.03 1.75
CA LYS A 29 -9.59 -20.67 0.40
C LYS A 29 -8.50 -21.00 -0.63
N PRO A 30 -8.24 -22.29 -0.90
CA PRO A 30 -7.12 -22.74 -1.72
C PRO A 30 -7.14 -22.14 -3.14
N ASP A 31 -8.30 -22.14 -3.81
CA ASP A 31 -8.42 -21.61 -5.18
C ASP A 31 -8.11 -20.11 -5.25
N GLN A 32 -8.62 -19.35 -4.27
CA GLN A 32 -8.37 -17.92 -4.18
C GLN A 32 -6.89 -17.62 -3.86
N ALA A 33 -6.27 -18.43 -3.00
CA ALA A 33 -4.86 -18.32 -2.68
C ALA A 33 -3.99 -18.60 -3.91
N LEU A 34 -4.31 -19.64 -4.68
CA LEU A 34 -3.58 -19.99 -5.89
C LEU A 34 -3.62 -18.90 -6.95
N VAL A 35 -4.76 -18.23 -7.13
CA VAL A 35 -4.85 -17.07 -8.04
C VAL A 35 -3.91 -15.95 -7.60
N VAL A 36 -3.88 -15.61 -6.31
CA VAL A 36 -2.99 -14.57 -5.79
C VAL A 36 -1.53 -15.01 -5.93
N PHE A 37 -1.20 -16.24 -5.57
CA PHE A 37 0.16 -16.78 -5.60
C PHE A 37 0.71 -16.86 -7.02
N ARG A 38 -0.08 -17.34 -7.99
CA ARG A 38 0.31 -17.34 -9.41
C ARG A 38 0.56 -15.92 -9.92
N HIS A 39 -0.30 -14.98 -9.57
CA HIS A 39 -0.17 -13.60 -10.01
C HIS A 39 1.08 -12.94 -9.39
N VAL A 40 1.34 -13.14 -8.09
CA VAL A 40 2.57 -12.65 -7.44
C VAL A 40 3.80 -13.29 -8.04
N PHE A 41 3.77 -14.60 -8.28
CA PHE A 41 4.87 -15.33 -8.90
C PHE A 41 5.18 -14.77 -10.29
N GLN A 42 4.18 -14.59 -11.14
CA GLN A 42 4.33 -13.98 -12.47
C GLN A 42 4.96 -12.58 -12.45
N LEU A 43 4.74 -11.80 -11.38
CA LEU A 43 5.28 -10.44 -11.25
C LEU A 43 6.74 -10.40 -10.78
N LEU A 44 7.19 -11.46 -10.13
CA LEU A 44 8.49 -11.52 -9.44
C LEU A 44 9.45 -12.57 -10.00
N ARG A 45 8.95 -13.55 -10.76
CA ARG A 45 9.73 -14.61 -11.42
C ARG A 45 10.71 -14.05 -12.46
N ASP A 46 11.67 -14.88 -12.86
CA ASP A 46 12.44 -14.59 -14.06
C ASP A 46 11.52 -14.68 -15.29
N PRO A 47 11.60 -13.74 -16.25
CA PRO A 47 10.89 -13.86 -17.53
C PRO A 47 11.13 -15.17 -18.28
N THR A 48 12.22 -15.88 -17.99
CA THR A 48 12.55 -17.19 -18.59
C THR A 48 11.88 -18.38 -17.90
N ASP A 49 11.37 -18.23 -16.69
CA ASP A 49 10.75 -19.33 -15.94
C ASP A 49 9.30 -19.50 -16.40
N ASP A 50 8.81 -20.72 -16.64
CA ASP A 50 7.39 -20.94 -16.94
C ASP A 50 6.55 -21.19 -15.67
N VAL A 51 5.33 -20.63 -15.62
CA VAL A 51 4.47 -20.66 -14.41
C VAL A 51 3.70 -21.97 -14.35
N ASP A 52 3.42 -22.53 -15.51
CA ASP A 52 2.62 -23.76 -15.63
C ASP A 52 3.42 -25.02 -15.28
N ASP A 53 4.75 -24.90 -15.12
CA ASP A 53 5.64 -25.98 -14.70
C ASP A 53 5.62 -26.22 -13.18
N LEU A 54 5.08 -25.28 -12.38
CA LEU A 54 5.08 -25.38 -10.93
C LEU A 54 3.83 -26.06 -10.38
N ALA A 55 4.03 -27.12 -9.61
CA ALA A 55 2.97 -27.71 -8.80
C ALA A 55 2.46 -26.70 -7.74
N PRO A 56 1.17 -26.77 -7.34
CA PRO A 56 0.59 -25.89 -6.34
C PRO A 56 1.40 -25.73 -5.04
N ASP A 57 2.01 -26.82 -4.55
CA ASP A 57 2.82 -26.82 -3.33
C ASP A 57 4.18 -26.16 -3.52
N GLN A 58 4.80 -26.30 -4.69
CA GLN A 58 6.05 -25.63 -5.03
C GLN A 58 5.84 -24.12 -5.15
N LEU A 59 4.75 -23.72 -5.81
CA LEU A 59 4.35 -22.32 -5.91
C LEU A 59 4.12 -21.70 -4.52
N LYS A 60 3.43 -22.42 -3.62
CA LYS A 60 3.23 -21.99 -2.23
C LYS A 60 4.57 -21.82 -1.51
N GLY A 61 5.46 -22.81 -1.61
CA GLY A 61 6.79 -22.77 -0.98
C GLY A 61 7.59 -21.55 -1.41
N ALA A 62 7.69 -21.32 -2.74
CA ALA A 62 8.38 -20.17 -3.30
C ALA A 62 7.79 -18.83 -2.82
N ILE A 63 6.46 -18.71 -2.79
CA ILE A 63 5.78 -17.48 -2.35
C ILE A 63 6.01 -17.18 -0.87
N LEU A 64 6.03 -18.18 0.00
CA LEU A 64 6.30 -17.99 1.44
C LEU A 64 7.77 -17.67 1.70
N GLU A 65 8.69 -18.30 0.97
CA GLU A 65 10.12 -18.01 1.04
C GLU A 65 10.43 -16.59 0.57
N TRP A 66 9.89 -16.18 -0.57
CA TRP A 66 10.04 -14.82 -1.09
C TRP A 66 9.44 -13.79 -0.15
N HIS A 67 8.36 -14.11 0.56
CA HIS A 67 7.74 -13.20 1.51
C HIS A 67 8.73 -12.84 2.63
N SER A 68 9.39 -13.86 3.18
CA SER A 68 10.40 -13.69 4.22
C SER A 68 11.56 -12.79 3.76
N SER A 69 11.97 -12.91 2.49
CA SER A 69 13.03 -12.11 1.90
C SER A 69 12.60 -10.67 1.57
N LEU A 70 11.37 -10.46 1.12
CA LEU A 70 10.85 -9.15 0.71
C LEU A 70 10.37 -8.32 1.90
N MET A 71 9.94 -8.95 2.99
CA MET A 71 9.34 -8.24 4.13
C MET A 71 10.25 -7.21 4.81
N PRO A 72 11.55 -7.47 5.04
CA PRO A 72 12.45 -6.47 5.61
C PRO A 72 12.52 -5.19 4.76
N VAL A 73 12.57 -5.35 3.43
CA VAL A 73 12.60 -4.23 2.48
C VAL A 73 11.25 -3.51 2.47
N TRP A 74 10.15 -4.27 2.36
CA TRP A 74 8.79 -3.71 2.37
C TRP A 74 8.50 -2.92 3.65
N LYS A 75 8.93 -3.40 4.82
CA LYS A 75 8.76 -2.67 6.09
C LYS A 75 9.42 -1.29 6.07
N LYS A 76 10.60 -1.14 5.46
CA LYS A 76 11.29 0.15 5.33
C LYS A 76 10.54 1.08 4.38
N ILE A 77 10.15 0.57 3.21
CA ILE A 77 9.35 1.33 2.23
C ILE A 77 8.03 1.79 2.85
N ARG A 78 7.32 0.87 3.53
CA ARG A 78 6.07 1.15 4.23
C ARG A 78 6.26 2.21 5.32
N GLY A 79 7.33 2.11 6.10
CA GLY A 79 7.67 3.09 7.12
C GLY A 79 7.86 4.49 6.53
N ALA A 80 8.68 4.61 5.49
CA ALA A 80 8.93 5.87 4.79
C ALA A 80 7.65 6.46 4.18
N PHE A 81 6.83 5.64 3.53
CA PHE A 81 5.56 6.08 2.96
C PHE A 81 4.58 6.59 4.03
N LEU A 82 4.49 5.90 5.17
CA LEU A 82 3.63 6.34 6.27
C LEU A 82 4.13 7.63 6.92
N ASP A 83 5.44 7.83 7.00
CA ASP A 83 6.05 9.06 7.51
C ASP A 83 5.76 10.24 6.56
N TYR A 84 5.98 10.04 5.26
CA TYR A 84 5.60 10.99 4.22
C TYR A 84 4.13 11.40 4.32
N HIS A 85 3.23 10.42 4.42
CA HIS A 85 1.79 10.68 4.48
C HIS A 85 1.36 11.41 5.77
N LYS A 86 2.01 11.14 6.90
CA LYS A 86 1.59 11.70 8.20
C LYS A 86 2.24 13.05 8.52
N LYS A 87 3.46 13.28 8.04
CA LYS A 87 4.25 14.46 8.39
C LYS A 87 4.45 15.39 7.19
N VAL A 88 4.98 14.84 6.10
CA VAL A 88 5.41 15.64 4.95
C VAL A 88 4.21 16.21 4.17
N LEU A 89 3.16 15.41 3.92
CA LEU A 89 1.96 15.90 3.21
C LEU A 89 1.27 17.06 3.95
N PRO A 90 0.95 16.96 5.27
CA PRO A 90 0.38 18.08 6.00
C PRO A 90 1.28 19.32 6.07
N GLU A 91 2.60 19.14 6.22
CA GLU A 91 3.56 20.26 6.20
C GLU A 91 3.56 20.96 4.84
N ARG A 92 3.51 20.21 3.73
CA ARG A 92 3.41 20.75 2.38
C ARG A 92 2.10 21.51 2.16
N ASP A 93 0.98 20.96 2.60
CA ASP A 93 -0.33 21.63 2.53
C ASP A 93 -0.35 22.93 3.34
N ASN A 94 0.26 22.93 4.54
CA ASN A 94 0.38 24.13 5.37
C ASN A 94 1.26 25.19 4.71
N ARG A 95 2.40 24.80 4.12
CA ARG A 95 3.26 25.72 3.36
C ARG A 95 2.53 26.33 2.16
N LEU A 96 1.78 25.52 1.40
CA LEU A 96 0.97 26.02 0.28
C LEU A 96 -0.12 27.00 0.73
N LYS A 97 -0.76 26.75 1.88
CA LYS A 97 -1.73 27.69 2.48
C LYS A 97 -1.06 28.99 2.94
N MET A 98 0.14 28.93 3.52
CA MET A 98 0.90 30.12 3.91
C MET A 98 1.30 30.94 2.68
N ILE A 99 1.79 30.29 1.61
CA ILE A 99 2.09 30.95 0.32
C ILE A 99 0.85 31.62 -0.25
N ALA A 100 -0.31 30.94 -0.23
CA ALA A 100 -1.57 31.52 -0.70
C ALA A 100 -2.01 32.71 0.15
N ALA A 101 -1.89 32.62 1.48
CA ALA A 101 -2.23 33.69 2.41
C ALA A 101 -1.27 34.88 2.35
N MET A 102 0.00 34.70 1.95
CA MET A 102 0.95 35.80 1.74
C MET A 102 0.74 36.52 0.40
N LYS A 103 0.15 35.83 -0.58
CA LYS A 103 -0.26 36.43 -1.86
C LYS A 103 -1.58 37.21 -1.77
N ASP A 104 -2.31 37.05 -0.67
CA ASP A 104 -3.55 37.79 -0.40
C ASP A 104 -3.23 39.13 0.30
N PRO A 105 -3.52 40.29 -0.32
CA PRO A 105 -3.22 41.61 0.24
C PRO A 105 -3.98 41.93 1.53
N SER A 106 -5.04 41.19 1.84
CA SER A 106 -5.87 41.38 3.04
C SER A 106 -5.38 40.60 4.26
N SER A 107 -4.37 39.75 4.06
CA SER A 107 -3.83 38.87 5.09
C SER A 107 -2.78 39.59 5.95
N PRO A 108 -2.77 39.39 7.28
CA PRO A 108 -1.70 39.87 8.17
C PRO A 108 -0.32 39.33 7.79
N LEU A 109 -0.26 38.29 6.95
CA LEU A 109 0.99 37.68 6.47
C LEU A 109 1.56 38.37 5.22
N ALA A 110 0.82 39.31 4.60
CA ALA A 110 1.26 40.05 3.42
C ALA A 110 2.48 40.94 3.69
N GLU A 111 2.64 41.42 4.93
CA GLU A 111 3.78 42.24 5.37
C GLU A 111 5.11 41.46 5.42
N TYR A 112 5.05 40.12 5.44
CA TYR A 112 6.24 39.25 5.49
C TYR A 112 6.64 38.72 4.11
N LYS A 113 6.01 39.22 3.04
CA LYS A 113 6.26 38.79 1.66
C LYS A 113 7.74 38.91 1.28
N ASP A 114 8.37 40.00 1.67
CA ASP A 114 9.76 40.31 1.32
C ASP A 114 10.77 39.38 2.03
N VAL A 115 10.48 39.01 3.28
CA VAL A 115 11.27 38.03 4.07
C VAL A 115 11.04 36.60 3.57
N PHE A 116 9.83 36.32 3.09
CA PHE A 116 9.49 35.01 2.53
C PHE A 116 10.16 34.78 1.16
N ASP A 117 10.23 35.81 0.31
CA ASP A 117 10.90 35.73 -0.99
C ASP A 117 12.42 35.55 -0.87
N GLU A 118 13.05 36.02 0.23
CA GLU A 118 14.48 35.84 0.51
C GLU A 118 14.83 34.44 1.09
N TYR A 119 13.86 33.77 1.73
CA TYR A 119 13.98 32.38 2.21
C TYR A 119 13.33 31.34 1.28
N ALA A 120 12.72 31.78 0.19
CA ALA A 120 12.18 30.91 -0.84
C ALA A 120 13.30 30.45 -1.78
N LEU A 121 14.17 29.57 -1.28
CA LEU A 121 14.64 28.35 -1.94
C LEU A 121 15.84 27.76 -1.17
N SER A 122 15.54 26.78 -0.33
CA SER A 122 16.08 25.43 -0.53
C SER A 122 15.06 24.45 0.03
N LEU A 123 14.42 23.66 -0.84
CA LEU A 123 14.03 22.34 -0.40
C LEU A 123 15.36 21.62 -0.20
N ASP A 124 15.84 21.55 1.04
CA ASP A 124 16.79 20.49 1.37
C ASP A 124 16.09 19.18 1.02
N GLU A 125 16.57 18.56 -0.06
CA GLU A 125 16.13 17.24 -0.50
C GLU A 125 16.29 16.30 0.69
N LYS A 126 15.18 15.95 1.34
CA LYS A 126 15.17 14.87 2.31
C LYS A 126 15.23 13.55 1.55
N THR A 127 16.40 13.25 1.03
CA THR A 127 16.72 11.93 0.53
C THR A 127 16.87 10.99 1.72
N TYR A 128 15.96 10.03 1.84
CA TYR A 128 16.14 8.96 2.81
C TYR A 128 16.99 7.88 2.16
N SER A 129 18.29 7.93 2.44
CA SER A 129 19.21 6.88 2.04
C SER A 129 19.33 5.84 3.15
N PHE A 130 19.07 4.57 2.87
CA PHE A 130 19.46 3.49 3.78
C PHE A 130 20.20 2.39 3.04
N LYS A 131 21.32 1.96 3.61
CA LYS A 131 22.07 0.79 3.15
C LYS A 131 21.50 -0.47 3.80
N ILE A 132 21.43 -1.55 3.04
CA ILE A 132 21.09 -2.86 3.58
C ILE A 132 22.40 -3.53 4.00
N PRO A 133 22.57 -3.95 5.28
CA PRO A 133 23.77 -4.66 5.70
C PRO A 133 23.98 -5.92 4.86
N ARG A 134 25.21 -6.13 4.35
CA ARG A 134 25.61 -7.24 3.44
C ARG A 134 25.03 -7.18 2.02
N SER A 135 24.59 -6.01 1.56
CA SER A 135 24.15 -5.79 0.18
C SER A 135 24.85 -4.54 -0.38
N PRO A 136 25.32 -4.56 -1.64
CA PRO A 136 25.92 -3.38 -2.28
C PRO A 136 24.90 -2.28 -2.62
N ILE A 137 23.62 -2.46 -2.24
CA ILE A 137 22.51 -1.58 -2.64
C ILE A 137 22.42 -0.34 -1.73
N THR A 138 22.40 0.84 -2.35
CA THR A 138 22.01 2.11 -1.71
C THR A 138 20.65 2.53 -2.26
N ILE A 139 19.62 2.51 -1.41
CA ILE A 139 18.27 2.96 -1.79
C ILE A 139 18.13 4.42 -1.39
N THR A 140 17.93 5.30 -2.36
CA THR A 140 17.76 6.74 -2.16
C THR A 140 16.33 7.13 -2.48
N LEU A 141 15.53 7.42 -1.45
CA LEU A 141 14.13 7.82 -1.63
C LEU A 141 14.04 9.34 -1.75
N SER A 142 13.65 9.84 -2.92
CA SER A 142 13.25 11.24 -3.15
C SER A 142 11.75 11.31 -3.45
N PHE A 143 11.03 12.21 -2.79
CA PHE A 143 9.56 12.31 -2.83
C PHE A 143 9.04 13.50 -3.65
N ASP A 144 9.91 14.26 -4.31
CA ASP A 144 9.52 15.47 -5.06
C ASP A 144 9.15 15.21 -6.53
N SER A 145 9.50 14.05 -7.10
CA SER A 145 9.26 13.75 -8.52
C SER A 145 7.97 12.98 -8.81
N ASP A 146 7.12 12.75 -7.80
CA ASP A 146 5.97 11.81 -7.84
C ASP A 146 6.34 10.39 -8.33
N LYS A 147 7.65 10.05 -8.34
CA LYS A 147 8.24 8.83 -8.89
C LYS A 147 9.32 8.28 -7.96
N PHE A 148 9.48 6.96 -7.96
CA PHE A 148 10.53 6.27 -7.22
C PHE A 148 11.82 6.22 -8.03
N PHE A 149 12.94 6.74 -7.51
CA PHE A 149 14.28 6.54 -8.05
C PHE A 149 15.00 5.43 -7.28
N ILE A 150 15.42 4.38 -7.98
CA ILE A 150 16.08 3.21 -7.40
C ILE A 150 17.23 2.81 -8.32
N SER A 151 18.48 2.87 -7.83
CA SER A 151 19.69 2.42 -8.53
C SER A 151 20.25 1.17 -7.83
N MET A 152 20.43 0.06 -8.56
CA MET A 152 20.69 -1.25 -7.97
C MET A 152 21.58 -2.17 -8.82
N GLU A 153 22.46 -2.90 -8.13
CA GLU A 153 23.03 -4.18 -8.57
C GLU A 153 22.81 -5.21 -7.43
N GLY A 154 21.89 -6.18 -7.59
CA GLY A 154 21.84 -7.39 -6.73
C GLY A 154 20.47 -8.08 -6.50
N THR A 155 20.50 -9.42 -6.53
CA THR A 155 19.43 -10.44 -6.30
C THR A 155 18.06 -10.23 -6.99
N ARG A 156 17.82 -11.07 -8.01
CA ARG A 156 16.72 -11.00 -8.99
C ARG A 156 15.34 -10.67 -8.39
N VAL A 157 14.90 -11.27 -7.28
CA VAL A 157 13.53 -11.06 -6.77
C VAL A 157 13.33 -9.67 -6.14
N ILE A 158 14.35 -9.14 -5.45
CA ILE A 158 14.30 -7.78 -4.88
C ILE A 158 14.40 -6.76 -6.02
N ASP A 159 15.27 -7.00 -7.00
CA ASP A 159 15.34 -6.22 -8.24
C ASP A 159 13.97 -6.12 -8.93
N ARG A 160 13.25 -7.25 -9.03
CA ARG A 160 11.94 -7.30 -9.70
C ARG A 160 10.86 -6.58 -8.91
N LEU A 161 10.82 -6.71 -7.58
CA LEU A 161 9.90 -5.91 -6.75
C LEU A 161 10.14 -4.41 -6.98
N LEU A 162 11.41 -4.00 -6.96
CA LEU A 162 11.76 -2.59 -7.07
C LEU A 162 11.52 -2.07 -8.49
N LEU A 163 11.65 -2.91 -9.53
CA LEU A 163 11.23 -2.60 -10.89
C LEU A 163 9.70 -2.38 -11.00
N GLN A 164 8.89 -3.18 -10.30
CA GLN A 164 7.42 -2.99 -10.30
C GLN A 164 7.02 -1.65 -9.65
N LEU A 165 7.80 -1.18 -8.67
CA LEU A 165 7.57 0.08 -7.97
C LEU A 165 8.15 1.28 -8.71
N LYS A 166 9.26 1.10 -9.44
CA LYS A 166 9.93 2.16 -10.20
C LYS A 166 8.95 2.92 -11.10
N ASP A 167 9.05 4.26 -11.09
CA ASP A 167 8.20 5.16 -11.86
C ASP A 167 6.68 5.03 -11.61
N THR A 168 6.28 4.36 -10.52
CA THR A 168 4.86 4.28 -10.17
C THR A 168 4.42 5.60 -9.53
N PRO A 169 3.36 6.24 -10.05
CA PRO A 169 2.84 7.48 -9.48
C PRO A 169 2.48 7.32 -8.00
N ILE A 170 2.86 8.28 -7.16
CA ILE A 170 2.57 8.23 -5.71
C ILE A 170 1.06 8.37 -5.43
N ASP A 171 0.32 9.08 -6.29
CA ASP A 171 -1.12 9.34 -6.17
C ASP A 171 -2.01 8.07 -6.20
N ILE A 172 -1.51 6.98 -6.77
CA ILE A 172 -2.22 5.70 -6.77
C ILE A 172 -2.11 4.94 -5.45
N PHE A 173 -1.24 5.39 -4.53
CA PHE A 173 -1.11 4.81 -3.19
C PHE A 173 -1.89 5.64 -2.17
N SER A 174 -2.51 4.96 -1.21
CA SER A 174 -3.20 5.60 -0.09
C SER A 174 -3.06 4.74 1.15
N VAL A 175 -3.52 5.25 2.29
CA VAL A 175 -3.54 4.52 3.55
C VAL A 175 -4.97 4.15 3.89
N CYS A 176 -5.19 2.88 4.22
CA CYS A 176 -6.50 2.40 4.66
C CYS A 176 -6.90 3.13 5.95
N GLY A 177 -7.99 3.89 5.91
CA GLY A 177 -8.48 4.70 7.03
C GLY A 177 -9.01 3.93 8.25
N HIS A 178 -8.80 2.62 8.32
CA HIS A 178 -9.19 1.78 9.46
C HIS A 178 -8.01 1.03 10.08
N CYS A 179 -7.10 0.50 9.27
CA CYS A 179 -6.02 -0.36 9.76
C CYS A 179 -4.61 0.15 9.44
N GLY A 180 -4.47 1.28 8.72
CA GLY A 180 -3.17 1.86 8.39
C GLY A 180 -2.32 1.05 7.40
N LYS A 181 -2.92 0.09 6.66
CA LYS A 181 -2.25 -0.64 5.58
C LYS A 181 -2.16 0.23 4.32
N ILE A 182 -1.11 0.07 3.52
CA ILE A 182 -1.03 0.72 2.21
C ILE A 182 -2.06 0.06 1.28
N ILE A 183 -2.76 0.89 0.50
CA ILE A 183 -3.76 0.47 -0.47
C ILE A 183 -3.52 1.14 -1.82
N ILE A 184 -3.89 0.44 -2.90
CA ILE A 184 -3.86 0.95 -4.26
C ILE A 184 -5.24 1.48 -4.64
N VAL A 185 -5.29 2.76 -5.01
CA VAL A 185 -6.48 3.49 -5.46
C VAL A 185 -6.85 3.03 -6.88
N THR A 186 -7.60 1.94 -6.92
CA THR A 186 -8.14 1.33 -8.15
C THR A 186 -9.36 2.05 -8.69
N ARG A 187 -10.06 2.84 -7.87
CA ARG A 187 -11.23 3.66 -8.23
C ARG A 187 -11.29 4.94 -7.40
N LYS A 188 -11.89 6.00 -7.93
CA LYS A 188 -12.07 7.29 -7.23
C LYS A 188 -12.76 7.05 -5.88
N GLY A 189 -12.21 7.64 -4.82
CA GLY A 189 -12.78 7.55 -3.46
C GLY A 189 -12.54 6.24 -2.71
N LYS A 190 -11.65 5.34 -3.17
CA LYS A 190 -11.27 4.14 -2.38
C LYS A 190 -10.53 4.56 -1.10
N ARG A 191 -11.18 4.40 0.05
CA ARG A 191 -10.63 4.75 1.39
C ARG A 191 -10.17 3.55 2.23
N PHE A 192 -10.57 2.34 1.84
CA PHE A 192 -10.32 1.12 2.60
C PHE A 192 -9.82 0.00 1.69
N HIS A 193 -8.97 -0.89 2.23
CA HIS A 193 -8.70 -2.17 1.58
C HIS A 193 -9.95 -3.06 1.64
N SER A 194 -10.03 -4.08 0.77
CA SER A 194 -11.20 -4.95 0.61
C SER A 194 -11.77 -5.49 1.94
N GLY A 195 -10.90 -6.01 2.81
CA GLY A 195 -11.27 -6.52 4.14
C GLY A 195 -11.86 -5.47 5.08
N CYS A 196 -11.29 -4.26 5.14
CA CYS A 196 -11.82 -3.17 5.95
C CYS A 196 -13.04 -2.48 5.34
N ALA A 197 -13.17 -2.47 4.00
CA ALA A 197 -14.32 -1.88 3.32
C ALA A 197 -15.63 -2.57 3.73
N ALA A 198 -15.63 -3.89 3.84
CA ALA A 198 -16.81 -4.64 4.29
C ALA A 198 -17.21 -4.25 5.73
N LYS A 199 -16.23 -4.12 6.64
CA LYS A 199 -16.46 -3.72 8.04
C LYS A 199 -16.94 -2.27 8.15
N ALA A 200 -16.34 -1.36 7.38
CA ALA A 200 -16.72 0.04 7.36
C ALA A 200 -18.15 0.23 6.82
N ASN A 201 -18.48 -0.42 5.70
CA ASN A 201 -19.83 -0.40 5.13
C ASN A 201 -20.87 -1.00 6.07
N GLN A 202 -20.51 -2.08 6.79
CA GLN A 202 -21.39 -2.65 7.82
C GLN A 202 -21.62 -1.63 8.92
N ARG A 203 -20.57 -1.05 9.53
CA ARG A 203 -20.73 -0.02 10.58
C ARG A 203 -21.54 1.18 10.12
N GLU A 204 -21.33 1.67 8.90
CA GLU A 204 -22.09 2.79 8.35
C GLU A 204 -23.55 2.43 8.16
N LYS A 205 -23.85 1.24 7.64
CA LYS A 205 -25.21 0.74 7.51
C LYS A 205 -25.93 0.61 8.85
N TRP A 206 -25.23 0.10 9.87
CA TRP A 206 -25.74 0.00 11.24
C TRP A 206 -25.96 1.37 11.90
N ARG A 207 -25.18 2.40 11.55
CA ARG A 207 -25.41 3.78 12.01
C ARG A 207 -26.63 4.42 11.35
N ARG A 208 -26.83 4.18 10.04
CA ARG A 208 -27.95 4.76 9.28
C ARG A 208 -29.28 4.09 9.57
N ASP A 209 -29.28 2.79 9.79
CA ASP A 209 -30.49 1.99 10.04
C ASP A 209 -30.22 0.87 11.07
N PRO A 210 -30.15 1.22 12.37
CA PRO A 210 -29.88 0.25 13.43
C PRO A 210 -31.04 -0.75 13.61
N GLU A 211 -32.30 -0.32 13.44
CA GLU A 211 -33.48 -1.17 13.66
C GLU A 211 -33.66 -2.19 12.53
N GLY A 212 -33.56 -1.77 11.27
CA GLY A 212 -33.64 -2.68 10.13
C GLY A 212 -32.49 -3.68 10.10
N CYS A 213 -31.30 -3.29 10.59
CA CYS A 213 -30.18 -4.22 10.77
C CYS A 213 -30.46 -5.28 11.86
N ARG A 214 -31.00 -4.88 13.02
CA ARG A 214 -31.40 -5.82 14.09
C ARG A 214 -32.48 -6.79 13.62
N GLN A 215 -33.46 -6.32 12.85
CA GLN A 215 -34.52 -7.18 12.33
C GLN A 215 -34.00 -8.19 11.31
N LYS A 216 -33.08 -7.80 10.43
CA LYS A 216 -32.40 -8.70 9.51
C LYS A 216 -31.55 -9.76 10.24
N GLU A 217 -30.86 -9.40 11.30
CA GLU A 217 -30.14 -10.38 12.13
C GLU A 217 -31.09 -11.36 12.81
N ARG A 218 -32.20 -10.88 13.40
CA ARG A 218 -33.23 -11.76 13.98
C ARG A 218 -33.77 -12.78 12.97
N ILE A 219 -34.05 -12.35 11.74
CA ILE A 219 -34.49 -13.24 10.66
C ILE A 219 -33.40 -14.25 10.31
N ARG A 220 -32.15 -13.81 10.14
CA ARG A 220 -31.00 -14.66 9.84
C ARG A 220 -30.76 -15.74 10.91
N TYR A 221 -30.89 -15.36 12.18
CA TYR A 221 -30.77 -16.31 13.30
C TYR A 221 -31.92 -17.33 13.31
N ARG A 222 -33.16 -16.92 12.98
CA ARG A 222 -34.30 -17.85 12.85
C ARG A 222 -34.18 -18.80 11.67
N GLN A 223 -33.53 -18.37 10.59
CA GLN A 223 -33.33 -19.17 9.37
C GLN A 223 -32.08 -20.06 9.42
N ARG A 224 -31.26 -19.99 10.47
CA ARG A 224 -30.15 -20.93 10.63
C ARG A 224 -30.73 -22.33 10.85
N PRO A 225 -30.38 -23.33 10.02
CA PRO A 225 -30.79 -24.70 10.29
C PRO A 225 -30.27 -25.08 11.67
N ARG A 226 -31.15 -25.65 12.51
CA ARG A 226 -30.73 -26.18 13.80
C ARG A 226 -29.65 -27.23 13.53
N PRO A 227 -28.53 -27.23 14.26
CA PRO A 227 -27.60 -28.34 14.18
C PRO A 227 -28.39 -29.61 14.49
N GLN A 228 -28.45 -30.53 13.53
CA GLN A 228 -28.91 -31.89 13.80
C GLN A 228 -27.86 -32.48 14.75
N GLY A 229 -28.31 -32.80 15.97
CA GLY A 229 -27.50 -33.54 16.93
C GLY A 229 -27.26 -34.96 16.48
#